data_AF-A0A914CF12-F1
#
_entry.id   AF-A0A914CF12-F1
#
_cell.length_a   1.000
_cell.length_b   1.000
_cell.length_c   1.000
_cell.angle_alpha   90.00
_cell.angle_beta   90.00
_cell.angle_gamma   90.00
#
_symmetry.space_group_name_H-M   'P 1'
#
loop_
_entity.id
_entity.type
_entity.pdbx_description
1 polymer ?
#
loop_
_entity_poly.entity_id
_entity_poly.type
_entity_poly.pdbx_seq_one_letter_code
_entity_poly.pdbx_strand_id
1 'polypeptide(L)'
;MFGWIHESFRQLVNRKYGHEIWLKILELAKFEEGTESEIGHYYKDEDTMRIVNAMANTIGFLIQFTMETGWDELLRAMAPDLEGFLDGLDALHYFIDHIVYRTKLKGPSFRCEPQKDGTLLLHYYSRRSGLYPIVKGVVREVARRIYEAEVIMKVAERKQEHLDENHVTEHVVFVITQVETSANTTSKAITSKPVTNVSLDFNTVYKSGQFIMKLDDFCDAFPHHFCFNRDLVLEHVGTYVKKAYPWIKGGETRLVDVLDLIHPEIPLTYDSIRAFRNSLFVFQMKESAEQTAGTTVTGSGSASASMSVMLK
;
A
#
# COMPACT_ATOMS: atom_id res chain seq x y z
N MET A 1 8.14 -12.81 -25.46
CA MET A 1 7.08 -13.79 -25.16
C MET A 1 6.61 -14.55 -26.40
N PHE A 2 6.34 -15.85 -26.26
CA PHE A 2 5.84 -16.71 -27.35
C PHE A 2 4.40 -16.31 -27.76
N GLY A 3 4.13 -16.23 -29.07
CA GLY A 3 2.88 -15.72 -29.65
C GLY A 3 1.62 -16.49 -29.28
N TRP A 4 1.76 -17.75 -28.89
CA TRP A 4 0.68 -18.52 -28.27
C TRP A 4 0.06 -17.83 -27.04
N ILE A 5 0.85 -17.07 -26.28
CA ILE A 5 0.36 -16.31 -25.13
C ILE A 5 -0.54 -15.16 -25.59
N HIS A 6 -0.18 -14.45 -26.65
CA HIS A 6 -1.02 -13.40 -27.23
C HIS A 6 -2.32 -13.97 -27.79
N GLU A 7 -2.27 -15.12 -28.48
CA GLU A 7 -3.48 -15.80 -28.96
C GLU A 7 -4.35 -16.29 -27.79
N SER A 8 -3.75 -16.73 -26.69
CA SER A 8 -4.47 -17.10 -25.47
C SER A 8 -5.22 -15.90 -24.87
N PHE A 9 -4.60 -14.72 -24.85
CA PHE A 9 -5.26 -13.48 -24.43
C PHE A 9 -6.42 -13.10 -25.35
N ARG A 10 -6.22 -13.16 -26.66
CA ARG A 10 -7.26 -12.90 -27.66
C ARG A 10 -8.47 -13.80 -27.47
N GLN A 11 -8.23 -15.11 -27.29
CA GLN A 11 -9.28 -16.10 -27.08
C GLN A 11 -10.03 -15.86 -25.76
N LEU A 12 -9.33 -15.53 -24.67
CA LEU A 12 -9.95 -15.19 -23.39
C LEU A 12 -10.91 -14.00 -23.54
N VAL A 13 -10.43 -12.92 -24.17
CA VAL A 13 -11.21 -11.69 -24.33
C VAL A 13 -12.41 -11.94 -25.24
N ASN A 14 -12.20 -12.53 -26.42
CA ASN A 14 -13.29 -12.77 -27.37
C ASN A 14 -14.38 -13.66 -26.79
N ARG A 15 -14.01 -14.71 -26.04
CA ARG A 15 -14.99 -15.65 -25.47
C ARG A 15 -15.80 -15.05 -24.31
N LYS A 16 -15.19 -14.20 -23.49
CA LYS A 16 -15.83 -13.68 -22.27
C LYS A 16 -16.42 -12.28 -22.43
N TYR A 17 -15.81 -11.44 -23.26
CA TYR A 17 -16.14 -10.02 -23.40
C TYR A 17 -16.52 -9.61 -24.83
N GLY A 18 -16.35 -10.51 -25.81
CA GLY A 18 -16.68 -10.24 -27.20
C GLY A 18 -15.57 -9.54 -27.99
N HIS A 19 -15.76 -9.52 -29.30
CA HIS A 19 -14.76 -9.05 -30.26
C HIS A 19 -14.52 -7.53 -30.19
N GLU A 20 -15.56 -6.73 -29.97
CA GLU A 20 -15.45 -5.27 -29.85
C GLU A 20 -14.50 -4.85 -28.72
N ILE A 21 -14.52 -5.61 -27.61
CA ILE A 21 -13.63 -5.36 -26.47
C ILE A 21 -12.17 -5.70 -26.82
N TRP A 22 -11.95 -6.75 -27.63
CA TRP A 22 -10.60 -7.07 -28.13
C TRP A 22 -10.05 -5.93 -28.99
N LEU A 23 -10.83 -5.41 -29.94
CA LEU A 23 -10.42 -4.30 -30.80
C LEU A 23 -10.03 -3.06 -29.98
N LYS A 24 -10.81 -2.74 -28.94
CA LYS A 24 -10.49 -1.65 -28.02
C LYS A 24 -9.18 -1.89 -27.25
N ILE A 25 -8.89 -3.13 -26.88
CA ILE A 25 -7.62 -3.50 -26.24
C ILE A 25 -6.45 -3.32 -27.22
N LEU A 26 -6.60 -3.70 -28.49
CA LEU A 26 -5.56 -3.50 -29.51
C LEU A 26 -5.29 -2.02 -29.75
N GLU A 27 -6.33 -1.21 -29.85
CA GLU A 27 -6.22 0.25 -29.98
C GLU A 27 -5.41 0.84 -28.82
N LEU A 28 -5.73 0.47 -27.58
CA LEU A 28 -5.01 0.91 -26.38
C LEU A 28 -3.56 0.39 -26.33
N ALA A 29 -3.34 -0.84 -26.76
CA ALA A 29 -2.02 -1.46 -26.82
C ALA A 29 -1.17 -0.93 -27.99
N LYS A 30 -1.77 -0.18 -28.91
CA LYS A 30 -1.19 0.27 -30.18
C LYS A 30 -0.72 -0.90 -31.04
N PHE A 31 -1.63 -1.84 -31.27
CA PHE A 31 -1.48 -2.98 -32.18
C PHE A 31 -2.47 -2.86 -33.33
N GLU A 32 -2.04 -3.27 -34.52
CA GLU A 32 -2.93 -3.48 -35.66
C GLU A 32 -3.54 -4.88 -35.58
N GLU A 33 -4.83 -4.98 -35.84
CA GLU A 33 -5.53 -6.27 -35.83
C GLU A 33 -4.94 -7.23 -36.86
N GLY A 34 -4.71 -8.48 -36.44
CA GLY A 34 -4.12 -9.54 -37.24
C GLY A 34 -2.60 -9.67 -37.09
N THR A 35 -1.94 -8.67 -36.48
CA THR A 35 -0.49 -8.68 -36.25
C THR A 35 -0.11 -9.09 -34.83
N GLU A 36 -1.09 -9.11 -33.92
CA GLU A 36 -0.83 -9.17 -32.49
C GLU A 36 -0.72 -10.59 -31.93
N SER A 37 -1.22 -11.62 -32.64
CA SER A 37 -1.37 -12.97 -32.08
C SER A 37 -0.90 -14.11 -33.01
N GLU A 38 0.05 -13.83 -33.90
CA GLU A 38 0.70 -14.88 -34.70
C GLU A 38 1.38 -15.93 -33.79
N ILE A 39 0.87 -17.17 -33.82
CA ILE A 39 1.25 -18.25 -32.91
C ILE A 39 2.75 -18.57 -32.96
N GLY A 40 3.32 -18.64 -34.17
CA GLY A 40 4.73 -18.99 -34.36
C GLY A 40 5.71 -17.87 -34.06
N HIS A 41 5.22 -16.66 -33.78
CA HIS A 41 6.04 -15.47 -33.59
C HIS A 41 6.51 -15.33 -32.13
N TYR A 42 7.71 -14.77 -31.93
CA TYR A 42 8.20 -14.38 -30.61
C TYR A 42 8.19 -12.86 -30.49
N TYR A 43 7.24 -12.35 -29.70
CA TYR A 43 7.09 -10.93 -29.41
C TYR A 43 8.13 -10.49 -28.38
N LYS A 44 8.44 -9.19 -28.34
CA LYS A 44 9.20 -8.63 -27.22
C LYS A 44 8.34 -8.63 -25.97
N ASP A 45 8.94 -8.75 -24.79
CA ASP A 45 8.16 -8.77 -23.55
C ASP A 45 7.43 -7.44 -23.32
N GLU A 46 8.00 -6.33 -23.78
CA GLU A 46 7.36 -5.02 -23.77
C GLU A 46 6.01 -5.02 -24.53
N ASP A 47 5.94 -5.76 -25.64
CA ASP A 47 4.74 -5.86 -26.48
C ASP A 47 3.64 -6.66 -25.77
N THR A 48 4.02 -7.77 -25.16
CA THR A 48 3.12 -8.55 -24.30
C THR A 48 2.59 -7.70 -23.15
N MET A 49 3.47 -6.93 -22.50
CA MET A 49 3.09 -6.05 -21.41
C MET A 49 2.15 -4.94 -21.86
N ARG A 50 2.28 -4.42 -23.10
CA ARG A 50 1.29 -3.46 -23.66
C ARG A 50 -0.10 -4.06 -23.75
N ILE A 51 -0.23 -5.29 -24.26
CA ILE A 51 -1.52 -6.00 -24.36
C ILE A 51 -2.09 -6.29 -22.97
N VAL A 52 -1.28 -6.84 -22.06
CA VAL A 52 -1.71 -7.15 -20.68
C VAL A 52 -2.19 -5.88 -19.96
N ASN A 53 -1.46 -4.77 -20.10
CA ASN A 53 -1.85 -3.48 -19.53
C ASN A 53 -3.15 -2.95 -20.16
N ALA A 54 -3.32 -3.07 -21.48
CA ALA A 54 -4.56 -2.67 -22.16
C ALA A 54 -5.76 -3.53 -21.73
N MET A 55 -5.57 -4.85 -21.60
CA MET A 55 -6.57 -5.77 -21.04
C MET A 55 -6.95 -5.35 -19.62
N ALA A 56 -5.97 -5.19 -18.72
CA ALA A 56 -6.22 -4.80 -17.34
C ALA A 56 -7.04 -3.50 -17.23
N ASN A 57 -6.76 -2.53 -18.10
CA ASN A 57 -7.51 -1.27 -18.17
C ASN A 57 -8.93 -1.41 -18.73
N THR A 58 -9.18 -2.37 -19.61
CA THR A 58 -10.44 -2.47 -20.36
C THR A 58 -11.45 -3.40 -19.70
N ILE A 59 -11.01 -4.58 -19.25
CA ILE A 59 -11.93 -5.64 -18.79
C ILE A 59 -12.06 -5.73 -17.28
N GLY A 60 -11.20 -5.06 -16.51
CA GLY A 60 -11.32 -5.05 -15.04
C GLY A 60 -11.26 -6.45 -14.40
N PHE A 61 -10.79 -7.45 -15.15
CA PHE A 61 -10.99 -8.87 -14.83
C PHE A 61 -10.34 -9.27 -13.50
N LEU A 62 -9.25 -8.61 -13.11
CA LEU A 62 -8.54 -8.93 -11.88
C LEU A 62 -9.45 -8.85 -10.66
N ILE A 63 -10.14 -7.72 -10.46
CA ILE A 63 -11.01 -7.53 -9.29
C ILE A 63 -12.21 -8.46 -9.34
N GLN A 64 -12.83 -8.62 -10.51
CA GLN A 64 -13.93 -9.56 -10.68
C GLN A 64 -13.51 -10.99 -10.28
N PHE A 65 -12.39 -11.46 -10.81
CA PHE A 65 -11.87 -12.79 -10.53
C PHE A 65 -11.46 -12.96 -9.06
N THR A 66 -10.81 -11.97 -8.47
CA THR A 66 -10.47 -11.98 -7.04
C THR A 66 -11.73 -12.10 -6.16
N MET A 67 -12.79 -11.37 -6.46
CA MET A 67 -14.06 -11.48 -5.74
C MET A 67 -14.71 -12.87 -5.93
N GLU A 68 -14.78 -13.36 -7.17
CA GLU A 68 -15.33 -14.69 -7.51
C GLU A 68 -14.54 -15.85 -6.88
N THR A 69 -13.26 -15.66 -6.55
CA THR A 69 -12.40 -16.68 -5.92
C THR A 69 -12.42 -16.65 -4.40
N GLY A 70 -13.34 -15.90 -3.78
CA GLY A 70 -13.59 -15.94 -2.34
C GLY A 70 -13.05 -14.75 -1.54
N TRP A 71 -12.51 -13.72 -2.21
CA TRP A 71 -12.02 -12.52 -1.53
C TRP A 71 -13.07 -11.39 -1.43
N ASP A 72 -14.29 -11.59 -1.95
CA ASP A 72 -15.34 -10.56 -1.99
C ASP A 72 -15.63 -9.95 -0.61
N GLU A 73 -15.91 -10.78 0.39
CA GLU A 73 -16.22 -10.31 1.74
C GLU A 73 -15.07 -9.53 2.36
N LEU A 74 -13.83 -9.99 2.21
CA LEU A 74 -12.66 -9.28 2.74
C LEU A 74 -12.50 -7.91 2.07
N LEU A 75 -12.55 -7.85 0.74
CA LEU A 75 -12.40 -6.60 -0.01
C LEU A 75 -13.48 -5.58 0.36
N ARG A 76 -14.73 -6.03 0.57
CA ARG A 76 -15.83 -5.15 1.02
C ARG A 76 -15.68 -4.70 2.46
N ALA A 77 -15.03 -5.49 3.31
CA ALA A 77 -14.84 -5.19 4.73
C ALA A 77 -13.63 -4.28 5.01
N MET A 78 -12.74 -4.05 4.03
CA MET A 78 -11.51 -3.28 4.25
C MET A 78 -11.76 -1.86 4.75
N ALA A 79 -12.71 -1.14 4.13
CA ALA A 79 -12.97 0.26 4.43
C ALA A 79 -14.38 0.69 3.99
N PRO A 80 -14.98 1.69 4.67
CA PRO A 80 -16.31 2.21 4.31
C PRO A 80 -16.33 3.04 3.02
N ASP A 81 -15.18 3.53 2.57
CA ASP A 81 -15.02 4.37 1.37
C ASP A 81 -13.77 4.00 0.56
N LEU A 82 -13.64 4.61 -0.62
CA LEU A 82 -12.53 4.34 -1.54
C LEU A 82 -11.20 4.86 -1.00
N GLU A 83 -11.20 6.00 -0.31
CA GLU A 83 -9.99 6.56 0.33
C GLU A 83 -9.36 5.56 1.29
N GLY A 84 -10.13 5.08 2.29
CA GLY A 84 -9.65 4.12 3.27
C GLY A 84 -9.30 2.78 2.66
N PHE A 85 -9.99 2.37 1.59
CA PHE A 85 -9.65 1.14 0.86
C PHE A 85 -8.25 1.23 0.26
N LEU A 86 -7.97 2.33 -0.45
CA LEU A 86 -6.69 2.57 -1.10
C LEU A 86 -5.57 2.71 -0.07
N ASP A 87 -5.84 3.34 1.07
CA ASP A 87 -4.88 3.47 2.17
C ASP A 87 -4.60 2.14 2.88
N GLY A 88 -5.58 1.22 2.89
CA GLY A 88 -5.45 -0.11 3.48
C GLY A 88 -4.78 -1.16 2.59
N LEU A 89 -4.43 -0.85 1.33
CA LEU A 89 -3.88 -1.83 0.37
C LEU A 89 -2.54 -2.42 0.81
N ASP A 90 -1.69 -1.65 1.46
CA ASP A 90 -0.39 -2.12 1.95
C ASP A 90 -0.56 -3.20 3.02
N ALA A 91 -1.52 -3.02 3.93
CA ALA A 91 -1.85 -4.01 4.95
C ALA A 91 -2.45 -5.29 4.33
N LEU A 92 -3.31 -5.15 3.32
CA LEU A 92 -3.84 -6.30 2.57
C LEU A 92 -2.71 -7.09 1.90
N HIS A 93 -1.80 -6.43 1.20
CA HIS A 93 -0.67 -7.09 0.56
C HIS A 93 0.24 -7.80 1.57
N TYR A 94 0.51 -7.16 2.71
CA TYR A 94 1.26 -7.80 3.79
C TYR A 94 0.55 -9.07 4.29
N PHE A 95 -0.76 -9.01 4.53
CA PHE A 95 -1.56 -10.16 4.96
C PHE A 95 -1.53 -11.31 3.95
N ILE A 96 -1.74 -11.01 2.66
CA ILE A 96 -1.69 -11.99 1.57
C ILE A 96 -0.32 -12.68 1.54
N ASP A 97 0.76 -11.89 1.64
CA ASP A 97 2.11 -12.41 1.61
C ASP A 97 2.44 -13.23 2.85
N HIS A 98 2.35 -12.66 4.04
CA HIS A 98 2.94 -13.23 5.25
C HIS A 98 2.03 -14.24 5.94
N ILE A 99 0.72 -14.08 5.81
CA ILE A 99 -0.26 -14.90 6.53
C ILE A 99 -0.86 -15.97 5.63
N VAL A 100 -1.32 -15.59 4.43
CA VAL A 100 -2.09 -16.49 3.57
C VAL A 100 -1.19 -17.42 2.75
N TYR A 101 -0.25 -16.88 1.99
CA TYR A 101 0.50 -17.68 1.01
C TYR A 101 1.97 -17.91 1.32
N ARG A 102 2.62 -17.04 2.09
CA ARG A 102 4.07 -17.08 2.40
C ARG A 102 4.94 -17.14 1.15
N THR A 103 4.62 -16.32 0.16
CA THR A 103 5.19 -16.39 -1.20
C THR A 103 6.32 -15.38 -1.45
N LYS A 104 6.69 -14.56 -0.47
CA LYS A 104 7.63 -13.42 -0.64
C LYS A 104 7.16 -12.46 -1.73
N LEU A 105 5.85 -12.18 -1.72
CA LEU A 105 5.19 -11.27 -2.62
C LEU A 105 5.76 -9.85 -2.45
N LYS A 106 6.38 -9.33 -3.51
CA LYS A 106 6.79 -7.93 -3.60
C LYS A 106 5.66 -7.08 -4.17
N GLY A 107 4.68 -6.81 -3.31
CA GLY A 107 3.54 -5.94 -3.60
C GLY A 107 3.99 -4.48 -3.85
N PRO A 108 3.26 -3.72 -4.67
CA PRO A 108 3.40 -2.27 -4.68
C PRO A 108 2.88 -1.66 -3.37
N SER A 109 3.31 -0.44 -3.09
CA SER A 109 2.82 0.37 -1.96
C SER A 109 1.97 1.54 -2.45
N PHE A 110 0.95 1.89 -1.66
CA PHE A 110 0.01 2.94 -1.95
C PHE A 110 -0.08 3.95 -0.80
N ARG A 111 -0.27 5.22 -1.18
CA ARG A 111 -0.64 6.28 -0.24
C ARG A 111 -1.72 7.13 -0.87
N CYS A 112 -2.84 7.29 -0.17
CA CYS A 112 -3.97 8.07 -0.63
C CYS A 112 -4.01 9.42 0.11
N GLU A 113 -4.17 10.53 -0.61
CA GLU A 113 -4.31 11.86 -0.02
C GLU A 113 -5.58 12.54 -0.51
N PRO A 114 -6.56 12.80 0.37
CA PRO A 114 -7.73 13.57 0.02
C PRO A 114 -7.39 15.04 -0.22
N GLN A 115 -7.95 15.60 -1.28
CA GLN A 115 -7.80 17.00 -1.63
C GLN A 115 -9.02 17.82 -1.21
N LYS A 116 -8.84 19.13 -1.03
CA LYS A 116 -9.92 20.04 -0.61
C LYS A 116 -11.07 20.14 -1.63
N ASP A 117 -10.78 19.83 -2.89
CA ASP A 117 -11.75 19.82 -3.98
C ASP A 117 -12.53 18.50 -4.10
N GLY A 118 -12.29 17.54 -3.20
CA GLY A 118 -12.94 16.23 -3.19
C GLY A 118 -12.27 15.19 -4.11
N THR A 119 -11.16 15.53 -4.76
CA THR A 119 -10.34 14.55 -5.50
C THR A 119 -9.41 13.78 -4.56
N LEU A 120 -8.89 12.63 -5.02
CA LEU A 120 -7.84 11.89 -4.33
C LEU A 120 -6.53 11.96 -5.14
N LEU A 121 -5.41 12.17 -4.45
CA LEU A 121 -4.09 11.89 -4.99
C LEU A 121 -3.64 10.51 -4.51
N LEU A 122 -3.54 9.57 -5.44
CA LEU A 122 -3.03 8.23 -5.16
C LEU A 122 -1.57 8.15 -5.60
N HIS A 123 -0.68 8.03 -4.63
CA HIS A 123 0.73 7.72 -4.84
C HIS A 123 0.89 6.20 -4.96
N TYR A 124 1.54 5.75 -6.01
CA TYR A 124 1.88 4.36 -6.28
C TYR A 124 3.39 4.20 -6.35
N TYR A 125 3.94 3.31 -5.52
CA TYR A 125 5.36 2.96 -5.50
C TYR A 125 5.55 1.50 -5.87
N SER A 126 6.44 1.21 -6.81
CA SER A 126 6.72 -0.16 -7.25
C SER A 126 8.17 -0.34 -7.67
N ARG A 127 8.77 -1.46 -7.25
CA ARG A 127 10.07 -1.91 -7.79
C ARG A 127 9.96 -2.47 -9.21
N ARG A 128 8.74 -2.77 -9.66
CA ARG A 128 8.45 -3.27 -11.02
C ARG A 128 7.97 -2.10 -11.88
N SER A 129 8.80 -1.71 -12.83
CA SER A 129 8.51 -0.65 -13.80
C SER A 129 7.45 -1.08 -14.81
N GLY A 130 6.55 -0.17 -15.18
CA GLY A 130 5.59 -0.36 -16.27
C GLY A 130 4.28 -1.04 -15.88
N LEU A 131 4.05 -1.31 -14.59
CA LEU A 131 2.81 -1.93 -14.08
C LEU A 131 1.76 -0.93 -13.60
N TYR A 132 2.11 0.36 -13.49
CA TYR A 132 1.17 1.41 -13.07
C TYR A 132 -0.15 1.45 -13.87
N PRO A 133 -0.23 1.07 -15.18
CA PRO A 133 -1.51 1.09 -15.89
C PRO A 133 -2.54 0.14 -15.26
N ILE A 134 -2.11 -0.98 -14.68
CA ILE A 134 -3.01 -1.95 -14.02
C ILE A 134 -3.78 -1.28 -12.87
N VAL A 135 -3.14 -0.37 -12.14
CA VAL A 135 -3.75 0.35 -11.01
C VAL A 135 -5.01 1.09 -11.45
N LYS A 136 -5.02 1.70 -12.64
CA LYS A 136 -6.20 2.42 -13.15
C LYS A 136 -7.40 1.49 -13.32
N GLY A 137 -7.18 0.32 -13.92
CA GLY A 137 -8.24 -0.68 -14.11
C GLY A 137 -8.77 -1.20 -12.78
N VAL A 138 -7.85 -1.58 -11.87
CA VAL A 138 -8.17 -2.11 -10.55
C VAL A 138 -9.00 -1.12 -9.73
N VAL A 139 -8.54 0.12 -9.58
CA VAL A 139 -9.20 1.12 -8.74
C VAL A 139 -10.56 1.52 -9.32
N ARG A 140 -10.70 1.62 -10.64
CA ARG A 140 -12.00 1.85 -11.30
C ARG A 140 -12.99 0.73 -11.03
N GLU A 141 -12.56 -0.53 -11.07
CA GLU A 141 -13.44 -1.67 -10.78
C GLU A 141 -13.83 -1.75 -9.32
N VAL A 142 -12.88 -1.50 -8.40
CA VAL A 142 -13.18 -1.43 -6.96
C VAL A 142 -14.22 -0.34 -6.70
N ALA A 143 -14.00 0.87 -7.22
CA ALA A 143 -14.93 1.98 -7.06
C ALA A 143 -16.34 1.61 -7.53
N ARG A 144 -16.46 0.98 -8.71
CA ARG A 144 -17.75 0.58 -9.27
C ARG A 144 -18.43 -0.56 -8.49
N ARG A 145 -17.69 -1.63 -8.15
CA ARG A 145 -18.26 -2.88 -7.60
C ARG A 145 -18.47 -2.88 -6.09
N ILE A 146 -17.62 -2.15 -5.36
CA ILE A 146 -17.63 -2.10 -3.90
C ILE A 146 -18.33 -0.83 -3.41
N TYR A 147 -18.02 0.32 -4.02
CA TYR A 147 -18.49 1.63 -3.57
C TYR A 147 -19.59 2.24 -4.43
N GLU A 148 -20.01 1.57 -5.50
CA GLU A 148 -21.05 2.03 -6.42
C GLU A 148 -20.75 3.44 -6.97
N ALA A 149 -19.46 3.72 -7.22
CA ALA A 149 -18.94 5.00 -7.67
C ALA A 149 -18.21 4.86 -9.02
N GLU A 150 -18.50 5.76 -9.95
CA GLU A 150 -17.70 5.92 -11.16
C GLU A 150 -16.59 6.94 -10.92
N VAL A 151 -15.36 6.57 -11.30
CA VAL A 151 -14.18 7.43 -11.11
C VAL A 151 -13.35 7.53 -12.39
N ILE A 152 -12.77 8.71 -12.60
CA ILE A 152 -11.78 8.96 -13.64
C ILE A 152 -10.41 9.06 -12.98
N MET A 153 -9.44 8.33 -13.52
CA MET A 153 -8.05 8.34 -13.06
C MET A 153 -7.13 8.90 -14.13
N LYS A 154 -6.41 9.98 -13.79
CA LYS A 154 -5.40 10.60 -14.66
C LYS A 154 -4.03 10.49 -14.00
N VAL A 155 -2.98 10.27 -14.79
CA VAL A 155 -1.60 10.35 -14.27
C VAL A 155 -1.24 11.83 -14.18
N ALA A 156 -0.93 12.31 -12.99
CA ALA A 156 -0.39 13.66 -12.77
C ALA A 156 1.13 13.67 -12.90
N GLU A 157 1.79 12.66 -12.33
CA GLU A 157 3.24 12.62 -12.25
C GLU A 157 3.76 11.19 -12.41
N ARG A 158 4.95 11.05 -12.99
CA ARG A 158 5.70 9.80 -13.07
C ARG A 158 7.17 10.10 -12.88
N LYS A 159 7.78 9.46 -11.89
CA LYS A 159 9.20 9.56 -11.56
C LYS A 159 9.78 8.17 -11.35
N GLN A 160 11.09 8.06 -11.55
CA GLN A 160 11.88 6.97 -11.00
C GLN A 160 12.66 7.55 -9.82
N GLU A 161 12.36 7.06 -8.63
CA GLU A 161 13.05 7.46 -7.41
C GLU A 161 14.10 6.40 -7.06
N HIS A 162 15.34 6.87 -6.89
CA HIS A 162 16.44 6.06 -6.38
C HIS A 162 16.45 6.20 -4.86
N LEU A 163 16.02 5.15 -4.16
CA LEU A 163 16.07 5.08 -2.70
C LEU A 163 17.50 4.77 -2.21
N ASP A 164 18.26 3.99 -2.98
CA ASP A 164 19.70 3.75 -2.83
C ASP A 164 20.33 3.26 -4.16
N GLU A 165 21.61 2.86 -4.15
CA GLU A 165 22.33 2.35 -5.35
C GLU A 165 21.65 1.13 -6.01
N ASN A 166 20.86 0.36 -5.26
CA ASN A 166 20.23 -0.89 -5.70
C ASN A 166 18.69 -0.85 -5.73
N HIS A 167 18.06 0.21 -5.21
CA HIS A 167 16.60 0.34 -5.09
C HIS A 167 16.08 1.49 -5.96
N VAL A 168 15.74 1.16 -7.20
CA VAL A 168 14.95 2.03 -8.07
C VAL A 168 13.47 1.68 -7.90
N THR A 169 12.67 2.69 -7.56
CA THR A 169 11.21 2.59 -7.46
C THR A 169 10.55 3.49 -8.48
N GLU A 170 9.62 2.94 -9.25
CA GLU A 170 8.70 3.73 -10.05
C GLU A 170 7.67 4.35 -9.11
N HIS A 171 7.61 5.69 -9.10
CA HIS A 171 6.62 6.47 -8.37
C HIS A 171 5.67 7.12 -9.38
N VAL A 172 4.38 6.79 -9.30
CA VAL A 172 3.34 7.38 -10.15
C VAL A 172 2.27 8.00 -9.28
N VAL A 173 1.93 9.26 -9.56
CA VAL A 173 0.85 9.97 -8.88
C VAL A 173 -0.36 10.00 -9.79
N PHE A 174 -1.48 9.49 -9.29
CA PHE A 174 -2.77 9.55 -9.96
C PHE A 174 -3.69 10.57 -9.30
N VAL A 175 -4.42 11.32 -10.11
CA VAL A 175 -5.58 12.11 -9.67
C VAL A 175 -6.83 11.28 -9.92
N ILE A 176 -7.62 11.05 -8.87
CA ILE A 176 -8.90 10.34 -8.93
C ILE A 176 -10.01 11.35 -8.72
N THR A 177 -10.94 11.39 -9.67
CA THR A 177 -12.10 12.28 -9.63
C THR A 177 -13.37 11.45 -9.74
N GLN A 178 -14.31 11.64 -8.82
CA GLN A 178 -15.63 11.02 -8.90
C GLN A 178 -16.45 11.66 -10.02
N VAL A 179 -17.11 10.83 -10.82
CA VAL A 179 -18.04 11.30 -11.85
C VAL A 179 -19.40 11.51 -11.18
N GLU A 180 -19.87 12.76 -11.18
CA GLU A 180 -21.23 13.06 -10.74
C GLU A 180 -22.23 12.46 -11.74
N THR A 181 -23.05 11.52 -11.28
CA THR A 181 -24.13 10.95 -12.08
C THR A 181 -25.40 11.72 -11.76
N SER A 182 -25.95 12.46 -12.73
CA SER A 182 -27.15 13.32 -12.59
C SER A 182 -28.48 12.56 -12.35
N ALA A 183 -28.44 11.27 -12.02
CA ALA A 183 -29.62 10.47 -11.72
C ALA A 183 -29.69 10.21 -10.21
N ASN A 184 -30.91 10.21 -9.64
CA ASN A 184 -31.30 10.12 -8.23
C ASN A 184 -30.76 8.91 -7.40
N THR A 185 -29.64 8.31 -7.77
CA THR A 185 -28.94 7.29 -7.00
C THR A 185 -27.98 7.98 -6.05
N THR A 186 -28.10 7.73 -4.75
CA THR A 186 -27.15 8.16 -3.72
C THR A 186 -25.78 7.52 -3.96
N SER A 187 -24.99 8.06 -4.90
CA SER A 187 -23.59 7.67 -5.06
C SER A 187 -22.87 7.99 -3.76
N LYS A 188 -22.31 6.97 -3.09
CA LYS A 188 -21.48 7.19 -1.92
C LYS A 188 -20.28 8.03 -2.33
N ALA A 189 -19.97 9.07 -1.56
CA ALA A 189 -18.78 9.87 -1.78
C ALA A 189 -17.55 8.95 -1.68
N ILE A 190 -16.57 9.15 -2.58
CA ILE A 190 -15.31 8.37 -2.54
C ILE A 190 -14.46 8.65 -1.29
N THR A 191 -14.78 9.73 -0.58
CA THR A 191 -14.23 10.12 0.73
C THR A 191 -15.38 10.23 1.73
N SER A 192 -15.31 9.55 2.87
CA SER A 192 -16.12 9.95 4.01
C SER A 192 -15.54 11.24 4.58
N LYS A 193 -16.39 12.25 4.83
CA LYS A 193 -15.99 13.30 5.77
C LYS A 193 -15.64 12.58 7.07
N PRO A 194 -14.49 12.85 7.70
CA PRO A 194 -14.13 12.17 8.93
C PRO A 194 -15.31 12.31 9.88
N VAL A 195 -15.83 11.20 10.39
CA VAL A 195 -16.84 11.18 11.45
C VAL A 195 -16.14 11.71 12.70
N THR A 196 -15.96 13.01 12.74
CA THR A 196 -15.42 13.78 13.85
C THR A 196 -16.58 14.58 14.40
N ASN A 197 -17.52 13.88 15.04
CA ASN A 197 -18.37 14.50 16.06
C ASN A 197 -17.59 14.91 17.31
N VAL A 198 -16.25 14.88 17.25
CA VAL A 198 -15.39 15.49 18.24
C VAL A 198 -14.27 16.21 17.51
N SER A 199 -14.51 17.48 17.15
CA SER A 199 -13.45 18.42 16.82
C SER A 199 -12.68 18.74 18.11
N LEU A 200 -11.86 17.81 18.59
CA LEU A 200 -10.78 18.17 19.50
C LEU A 200 -9.81 18.98 18.65
N ASP A 201 -9.89 20.29 18.77
CA ASP A 201 -8.91 21.19 18.21
C ASP A 201 -7.58 20.94 18.93
N PHE A 202 -6.81 19.99 18.40
CA PHE A 202 -5.53 19.55 18.93
C PHE A 202 -4.62 20.74 19.19
N ASN A 203 -4.68 21.79 18.36
CA ASN A 203 -3.88 23.01 18.55
C ASN A 203 -4.28 23.79 19.81
N THR A 204 -5.56 23.79 20.19
CA THR A 204 -6.03 24.44 21.42
C THR A 204 -5.60 23.65 22.66
N VAL A 205 -5.69 22.32 22.62
CA VAL A 205 -5.21 21.46 23.73
C VAL A 205 -3.69 21.54 23.87
N TYR A 206 -2.94 21.47 22.77
CA TYR A 206 -1.48 21.56 22.77
C TYR A 206 -0.98 22.91 23.31
N LYS A 207 -1.65 24.01 22.95
CA LYS A 207 -1.34 25.35 23.48
C LYS A 207 -1.72 25.53 24.94
N SER A 208 -2.74 24.82 25.43
CA SER A 208 -3.17 24.87 26.84
C SER A 208 -2.24 24.09 27.78
N GLY A 209 -1.42 23.17 27.26
CA GLY A 209 -0.54 22.30 28.04
C GLY A 209 -1.27 21.28 28.94
N GLN A 210 -2.60 21.22 28.87
CA GLN A 210 -3.42 20.28 29.63
C GLN A 210 -3.62 19.00 28.83
N PHE A 211 -2.67 18.08 28.95
CA PHE A 211 -2.83 16.71 28.46
C PHE A 211 -3.59 15.89 29.51
N ILE A 212 -4.64 15.19 29.06
CA ILE A 212 -5.47 14.33 29.93
C ILE A 212 -4.67 13.13 30.46
N MET A 213 -3.65 12.70 29.72
CA MET A 213 -2.81 11.54 30.03
C MET A 213 -1.37 11.99 30.30
N LYS A 214 -0.75 11.50 31.37
CA LYS A 214 0.68 11.71 31.63
C LYS A 214 1.51 10.75 30.78
N LEU A 215 2.79 11.06 30.61
CA LEU A 215 3.71 10.20 29.86
C LEU A 215 3.84 8.80 30.47
N ASP A 216 3.89 8.69 31.80
CA ASP A 216 3.97 7.39 32.48
C ASP A 216 2.72 6.54 32.20
N ASP A 217 1.53 7.15 32.27
CA ASP A 217 0.25 6.47 31.95
C ASP A 217 0.24 5.97 30.50
N PHE A 218 0.75 6.77 29.55
CA PHE A 218 0.89 6.37 28.15
C PHE A 218 1.85 5.20 27.98
N CYS A 219 3.01 5.24 28.66
CA CYS A 219 4.01 4.18 28.59
C CYS A 219 3.51 2.85 29.15
N ASP A 220 2.64 2.89 30.17
CA ASP A 220 1.99 1.71 30.74
C ASP A 220 0.84 1.20 29.87
N ALA A 221 0.07 2.10 29.24
CA ALA A 221 -1.00 1.72 28.32
C ALA A 221 -0.48 1.09 27.03
N PHE A 222 0.68 1.53 26.53
CA PHE A 222 1.31 1.04 25.30
C PHE A 222 2.70 0.43 25.60
N PRO A 223 2.77 -0.75 26.22
CA PRO A 223 4.03 -1.26 26.77
C PRO A 223 5.12 -1.60 25.73
N HIS A 224 4.76 -1.74 24.45
CA HIS A 224 5.64 -2.15 23.35
C HIS A 224 5.93 -1.04 22.31
N HIS A 225 5.85 0.23 22.70
CA HIS A 225 6.09 1.35 21.77
C HIS A 225 7.55 1.86 21.82
N PHE A 226 7.95 2.56 20.76
CA PHE A 226 9.17 3.36 20.67
C PHE A 226 8.81 4.73 20.11
N CYS A 227 9.31 5.79 20.74
CA CYS A 227 9.17 7.15 20.27
C CYS A 227 10.57 7.71 19.97
N PHE A 228 10.73 8.42 18.86
CA PHE A 228 12.02 8.93 18.39
C PHE A 228 11.86 10.25 17.63
N ASN A 229 12.96 11.00 17.55
CA ASN A 229 13.04 12.28 16.84
C ASN A 229 13.45 12.10 15.36
N ARG A 230 13.66 13.22 14.65
CA ARG A 230 14.03 13.23 13.22
C ARG A 230 15.39 12.58 12.92
N ASP A 231 16.30 12.57 13.89
CA ASP A 231 17.61 11.94 13.77
C ASP A 231 17.59 10.44 14.14
N LEU A 232 16.38 9.90 14.33
CA LEU A 232 16.11 8.56 14.82
C LEU A 232 16.71 8.28 16.21
N VAL A 233 16.87 9.32 17.04
CA VAL A 233 17.26 9.15 18.45
C VAL A 233 15.99 8.87 19.25
N LEU A 234 16.01 7.82 20.06
CA LEU A 234 14.89 7.42 20.90
C LEU A 234 14.63 8.50 21.96
N GLU A 235 13.40 8.98 22.08
CA GLU A 235 12.97 9.90 23.14
C GLU A 235 12.46 9.13 24.37
N HIS A 236 11.60 8.14 24.14
CA HIS A 236 11.07 7.25 25.17
C HIS A 236 10.59 5.92 24.57
N VAL A 237 10.41 4.91 25.42
CA VAL A 237 9.94 3.57 25.04
C VAL A 237 8.93 3.07 26.07
N GLY A 238 8.09 2.12 25.66
CA GLY A 238 7.08 1.50 26.53
C GLY A 238 7.68 0.75 27.72
N THR A 239 6.89 0.57 28.77
CA THR A 239 7.41 0.03 30.03
C THR A 239 7.91 -1.40 29.93
N TYR A 240 7.39 -2.21 29.01
CA TYR A 240 7.91 -3.56 28.78
C TYR A 240 9.26 -3.52 28.04
N VAL A 241 9.39 -2.70 26.99
CA VAL A 241 10.65 -2.51 26.26
C VAL A 241 11.74 -2.01 27.21
N LYS A 242 11.43 -1.00 28.04
CA LYS A 242 12.36 -0.45 29.03
C LYS A 242 12.86 -1.50 30.04
N LYS A 243 11.98 -2.41 30.48
CA LYS A 243 12.33 -3.50 31.40
C LYS A 243 13.14 -4.61 30.74
N ALA A 244 12.76 -4.99 29.51
CA ALA A 244 13.43 -6.05 28.76
C ALA A 244 14.80 -5.62 28.22
N TYR A 245 14.99 -4.33 27.93
CA TYR A 245 16.21 -3.77 27.36
C TYR A 245 16.67 -2.53 28.15
N PRO A 246 17.19 -2.69 29.39
CA PRO A 246 17.53 -1.57 30.27
C PRO A 246 18.67 -0.67 29.76
N TRP A 247 19.46 -1.15 28.80
CA TRP A 247 20.55 -0.40 28.18
C TRP A 247 20.05 0.68 27.21
N ILE A 248 18.78 0.61 26.77
CA ILE A 248 18.17 1.65 25.93
C ILE A 248 17.96 2.91 26.78
N LYS A 249 18.60 4.01 26.38
CA LYS A 249 18.51 5.30 27.05
C LYS A 249 17.91 6.35 26.11
N GLY A 250 16.82 6.97 26.56
CA GLY A 250 16.21 8.10 25.85
C GLY A 250 17.19 9.28 25.74
N GLY A 251 17.24 9.89 24.56
CA GLY A 251 18.16 10.98 24.20
C GLY A 251 19.56 10.53 23.76
N GLU A 252 19.92 9.26 23.98
CA GLU A 252 21.27 8.74 23.68
C GLU A 252 21.23 7.62 22.62
N THR A 253 20.32 6.65 22.77
CA THR A 253 20.25 5.47 21.91
C THR A 253 19.51 5.78 20.60
N ARG A 254 20.06 5.35 19.46
CA ARG A 254 19.39 5.49 18.16
C ARG A 254 18.53 4.28 17.85
N LEU A 255 17.41 4.50 17.17
CA LEU A 255 16.48 3.47 16.73
C LEU A 255 17.19 2.39 15.89
N VAL A 256 18.09 2.82 15.01
CA VAL A 256 18.88 1.94 14.11
C VAL A 256 19.85 1.02 14.86
N ASP A 257 20.20 1.32 16.10
CA ASP A 257 21.09 0.49 16.92
C ASP A 257 20.31 -0.63 17.62
N VAL A 258 18.99 -0.48 17.72
CA VAL A 258 18.10 -1.38 18.48
C VAL A 258 17.24 -2.24 17.56
N LEU A 259 16.78 -1.67 16.44
CA LEU A 259 15.79 -2.28 15.57
C LEU A 259 16.32 -2.41 14.14
N ASP A 260 15.98 -3.52 13.51
CA ASP A 260 16.03 -3.70 12.06
C ASP A 260 14.62 -3.54 11.48
N LEU A 261 14.51 -2.74 10.42
CA LEU A 261 13.28 -2.62 9.65
C LEU A 261 13.15 -3.83 8.71
N ILE A 262 12.16 -4.68 8.95
CA ILE A 262 11.89 -5.87 8.15
C ILE A 262 10.88 -5.58 7.04
N HIS A 263 9.86 -4.78 7.35
CA HIS A 263 8.84 -4.39 6.38
C HIS A 263 8.36 -2.95 6.64
N PRO A 264 8.16 -2.13 5.60
CA PRO A 264 8.54 -2.37 4.20
C PRO A 264 10.07 -2.49 4.04
N GLU A 265 10.52 -3.22 3.01
CA GLU A 265 11.95 -3.37 2.69
C GLU A 265 12.51 -2.04 2.13
N ILE A 266 12.69 -1.03 2.98
CA ILE A 266 13.25 0.28 2.62
C ILE A 266 14.35 0.66 3.60
N PRO A 267 15.24 1.60 3.25
CA PRO A 267 16.22 2.12 4.21
C PRO A 267 15.52 2.71 5.44
N LEU A 268 15.98 2.37 6.63
CA LEU A 268 15.46 2.91 7.89
C LEU A 268 15.96 4.36 8.08
N THR A 269 15.24 5.31 7.48
CA THR A 269 15.47 6.75 7.61
C THR A 269 14.16 7.47 7.98
N TYR A 270 14.25 8.68 8.54
CA TYR A 270 13.05 9.46 8.85
C TYR A 270 12.22 9.79 7.60
N ASP A 271 12.87 10.14 6.50
CA ASP A 271 12.19 10.46 5.24
C ASP A 271 11.50 9.21 4.64
N SER A 272 12.15 8.04 4.71
CA SER A 272 11.54 6.76 4.34
C SER A 272 10.28 6.48 5.18
N ILE A 273 10.37 6.54 6.52
CA ILE A 273 9.21 6.29 7.40
C ILE A 273 8.07 7.28 7.08
N ARG A 274 8.41 8.55 6.85
CA ARG A 274 7.42 9.59 6.52
C ARG A 274 6.77 9.37 5.16
N ALA A 275 7.52 8.90 4.16
CA ALA A 275 7.00 8.60 2.84
C ALA A 275 5.97 7.46 2.89
N PHE A 276 6.28 6.41 3.67
CA PHE A 276 5.49 5.18 3.84
C PHE A 276 4.64 5.16 5.13
N ARG A 277 4.22 6.33 5.63
CA ARG A 277 3.55 6.46 6.95
C ARG A 277 2.29 5.61 7.14
N ASN A 278 1.59 5.28 6.04
CA ASN A 278 0.35 4.49 6.05
C ASN A 278 0.63 3.00 5.83
N SER A 279 1.89 2.62 5.55
CA SER A 279 2.31 1.23 5.45
C SER A 279 2.45 0.61 6.84
N LEU A 280 2.27 -0.71 6.90
CA LEU A 280 2.56 -1.48 8.09
C LEU A 280 4.09 -1.54 8.31
N PHE A 281 4.57 -1.09 9.47
CA PHE A 281 5.97 -1.26 9.84
C PHE A 281 6.16 -2.47 10.73
N VAL A 282 7.05 -3.36 10.31
CA VAL A 282 7.47 -4.52 11.09
C VAL A 282 8.95 -4.35 11.41
N PHE A 283 9.23 -4.26 12.69
CA PHE A 283 10.59 -4.17 13.20
C PHE A 283 10.98 -5.47 13.90
N GLN A 284 12.26 -5.82 13.79
CA GLN A 284 12.87 -6.88 14.56
C GLN A 284 13.85 -6.26 15.55
N MET A 285 13.76 -6.68 16.82
CA MET A 285 14.79 -6.35 17.82
C MET A 285 16.12 -6.99 17.42
N LYS A 286 17.19 -6.20 17.41
CA LYS A 286 18.55 -6.73 17.27
C LYS A 286 18.91 -7.57 18.48
N GLU A 287 19.54 -8.71 18.25
CA GLU A 287 20.14 -9.49 19.33
C GLU A 287 21.31 -8.68 19.91
N SER A 288 21.21 -8.28 21.18
CA SER A 288 22.32 -7.64 21.87
C SER A 288 23.39 -8.69 22.21
N ALA A 289 24.66 -8.36 21.96
CA ALA A 289 25.80 -9.17 22.36
C ALA A 289 25.88 -9.43 23.88
N GLU A 290 25.14 -8.69 24.70
CA GLU A 290 25.08 -8.88 26.16
C GLU A 290 24.14 -10.03 26.59
N GLN A 291 23.16 -10.43 25.77
CA GLN A 291 22.29 -11.57 26.11
C GLN A 291 23.00 -12.93 26.00
N THR A 292 24.12 -12.99 25.27
CA THR A 292 24.93 -14.21 25.13
C THR A 292 25.80 -14.51 26.36
N ALA A 293 25.97 -13.56 27.27
CA ALA A 293 26.83 -13.72 28.45
C ALA A 293 26.06 -14.07 29.75
N GLY A 294 24.73 -14.07 29.73
CA GLY A 294 23.94 -14.32 30.93
C GLY A 294 22.57 -14.91 30.62
N THR A 295 22.39 -16.17 30.98
CA THR A 295 21.14 -16.94 31.04
C THR A 295 20.73 -17.65 29.76
N THR A 296 21.08 -18.94 29.67
CA THR A 296 20.30 -19.95 28.96
C THR A 296 18.86 -19.96 29.49
N VAL A 297 17.96 -19.23 28.83
CA VAL A 297 16.52 -19.48 28.91
C VAL A 297 16.06 -19.90 27.53
N THR A 298 15.77 -21.20 27.41
CA THR A 298 15.09 -21.79 26.26
C THR A 298 13.71 -21.16 26.11
N GLY A 299 13.58 -20.26 25.15
CA GLY A 299 12.32 -19.66 24.72
C GLY A 299 12.46 -19.13 23.31
N SER A 300 12.31 -20.01 22.32
CA SER A 300 12.20 -19.62 20.92
C SER A 300 10.88 -18.88 20.69
N GLY A 301 10.88 -17.57 20.93
CA GLY A 301 9.78 -16.68 20.60
C GLY A 301 10.30 -15.54 19.75
N SER A 302 10.13 -15.62 18.43
CA SER A 302 10.31 -14.45 17.57
C SER A 302 9.20 -13.45 17.89
N ALA A 303 9.49 -12.44 18.70
CA ALA A 303 8.56 -11.35 18.95
C ALA A 303 8.51 -10.46 17.69
N SER A 304 7.53 -10.73 16.84
CA SER A 304 7.07 -9.79 15.82
C SER A 304 6.19 -8.76 16.52
N ALA A 305 6.66 -7.51 16.60
CA ALA A 305 5.84 -6.40 17.06
C ALA A 305 5.39 -5.58 15.86
N SER A 306 4.08 -5.52 15.63
CA SER A 306 3.48 -4.50 14.76
C SER A 306 3.55 -3.17 15.50
N MET A 307 4.36 -2.24 15.02
CA MET A 307 4.43 -0.90 15.58
C MET A 307 3.55 0.04 14.75
N SER A 308 2.54 0.63 15.39
CA SER A 308 1.90 1.83 14.86
C SER A 308 2.85 3.00 15.05
N VAL A 309 3.38 3.54 13.96
CA VAL A 309 4.22 4.74 13.99
C VAL A 309 3.30 5.95 14.10
N MET A 310 3.20 6.55 15.30
CA MET A 310 2.62 7.88 15.45
C MET A 310 3.71 8.92 15.11
N LEU A 311 3.65 9.48 13.90
CA LEU A 311 4.45 10.66 13.54
C LEU A 311 3.76 11.91 14.10
N LYS A 312 4.50 12.73 14.86
CA LYS A 312 4.10 14.09 15.25
C LYS A 312 4.11 15.04 14.05
#